data_AF-A0A3D2AXW4-F1
#
_entry.id   AF-A0A3D2AXW4-F1
#
_cell.length_a   1.000
_cell.length_b   1.000
_cell.length_c   1.000
_cell.angle_alpha   90.00
_cell.angle_beta   90.00
_cell.angle_gamma   90.00
#
_symmetry.space_group_name_H-M   'P 1'
#
loop_
_entity.id
_entity.type
_entity.pdbx_description
1 polymer ?
#
loop_
_entity_poly.entity_id
_entity_poly.type
_entity_poly.pdbx_seq_one_letter_code
_entity_poly.pdbx_strand_id
1 'polypeptide(L)'
;HLRFRSVRVALEMARAAEQAERYGEARRAYEEALTIAPDSGVLYRGLALVERRLGELGLALEYVMRANDLEPDDAAGLTLQGDIHETLGDLEGAETVFSLAVRIEPTPDRQANLDRVRGRLAAVRLPPEYRAIPNSLQITRAELAAIVGVTLGRFLEASGQDEAVLITDTRAHWAYQWILVVAESGIMEVFPNHTFQPENIVDRGGLAQVVSQVLTLIASRDPVSGAKWQAVREQFADINSQHLQYRAASMAVAAGVLSVLEGNRFGLTNTVTGLEALAAVEQLERLTSP
;
A
#
# COMPACT_ATOMS: atom_id res chain seq x y z
N HIS A 1 23.40 4.52 -45.14
CA HIS A 1 23.75 3.10 -44.92
C HIS A 1 24.97 2.88 -44.01
N LEU A 2 26.11 3.56 -44.19
CA LEU A 2 27.30 3.36 -43.34
C LEU A 2 27.12 3.84 -41.88
N ARG A 3 26.53 5.02 -41.65
CA ARG A 3 26.27 5.56 -40.29
C ARG A 3 25.33 4.68 -39.44
N PHE A 4 24.31 4.10 -40.05
CA PHE A 4 23.38 3.19 -39.35
C PHE A 4 24.09 1.89 -38.95
N ARG A 5 24.95 1.35 -39.83
CA ARG A 5 25.75 0.17 -39.53
C ARG A 5 26.77 0.43 -38.41
N SER A 6 27.38 1.61 -38.38
CA SER A 6 28.33 1.97 -37.32
C SER A 6 27.67 2.15 -35.96
N VAL A 7 26.48 2.79 -35.87
CA VAL A 7 25.71 2.89 -34.62
C VAL A 7 25.33 1.51 -34.10
N ARG A 8 24.86 0.62 -34.97
CA ARG A 8 24.49 -0.74 -34.58
C ARG A 8 25.67 -1.53 -34.02
N VAL A 9 26.84 -1.43 -34.65
CA VAL A 9 28.06 -2.08 -34.16
C VAL A 9 28.49 -1.50 -32.81
N ALA A 10 28.48 -0.18 -32.64
CA ALA A 10 28.81 0.46 -31.38
C ALA A 10 27.84 0.05 -30.25
N LEU A 11 26.53 -0.03 -30.54
CA LEU A 11 25.51 -0.51 -29.62
C LEU A 11 25.71 -1.98 -29.22
N GLU A 12 26.03 -2.85 -30.18
CA GLU A 12 26.31 -4.27 -29.91
C GLU A 12 27.56 -4.42 -29.02
N MET A 13 28.62 -3.65 -29.29
CA MET A 13 29.81 -3.63 -28.43
C MET A 13 29.51 -3.12 -27.03
N ALA A 14 28.72 -2.03 -26.91
CA ALA A 14 28.34 -1.45 -25.64
C ALA A 14 27.56 -2.47 -24.78
N ARG A 15 26.56 -3.14 -25.36
CA ARG A 15 25.79 -4.20 -24.70
C ARG A 15 26.64 -5.41 -24.32
N ALA A 16 27.58 -5.82 -25.17
CA ALA A 16 28.49 -6.92 -24.85
C ALA A 16 29.46 -6.57 -23.71
N ALA A 17 29.94 -5.32 -23.66
CA ALA A 17 30.75 -4.82 -22.56
C ALA A 17 29.95 -4.71 -21.25
N GLU A 18 28.70 -4.26 -21.33
CA GLU A 18 27.74 -4.20 -20.21
C GLU A 18 27.47 -5.60 -19.63
N GLN A 19 27.16 -6.59 -20.48
CA GLN A 19 26.96 -7.99 -20.06
C GLN A 19 28.21 -8.62 -19.44
N ALA A 20 29.39 -8.17 -19.85
CA ALA A 20 30.67 -8.57 -19.28
C ALA A 20 31.07 -7.75 -18.05
N GLU A 21 30.20 -6.86 -17.56
CA GLU A 21 30.44 -5.94 -16.43
C GLU A 21 31.64 -5.00 -16.62
N ARG A 22 32.09 -4.80 -17.87
CA ARG A 22 33.16 -3.88 -18.24
C ARG A 22 32.58 -2.49 -18.47
N TYR A 23 32.03 -1.91 -17.41
CA TYR A 23 31.23 -0.68 -17.46
C TYR A 23 31.95 0.52 -18.07
N GLY A 24 33.27 0.67 -17.84
CA GLY A 24 34.06 1.74 -18.48
C GLY A 24 34.24 1.56 -20.00
N GLU A 25 34.24 0.33 -20.50
CA GLU A 25 34.21 0.08 -21.95
C GLU A 25 32.81 0.31 -22.53
N ALA A 26 31.77 -0.12 -21.81
CA ALA A 26 30.38 0.09 -22.20
C ALA A 26 30.05 1.59 -22.31
N ARG A 27 30.45 2.39 -21.32
CA ARG A 27 30.29 3.85 -21.32
C ARG A 27 30.87 4.48 -22.60
N ARG A 28 32.15 4.20 -22.89
CA ARG A 28 32.82 4.74 -24.09
C ARG A 28 32.12 4.33 -25.38
N ALA A 29 31.68 3.07 -25.48
CA ALA A 29 30.98 2.60 -26.67
C ALA A 29 29.60 3.27 -26.85
N TYR A 30 28.85 3.50 -25.77
CA TYR A 30 27.60 4.27 -25.81
C TYR A 30 27.85 5.75 -26.17
N GLU A 31 28.87 6.40 -25.60
CA GLU A 31 29.26 7.77 -25.93
C GLU A 31 29.65 7.92 -27.41
N GLU A 32 30.47 6.99 -27.94
CA GLU A 32 30.81 6.94 -29.36
C GLU A 32 29.56 6.78 -30.23
N ALA A 33 28.64 5.90 -29.86
CA ALA A 33 27.38 5.71 -30.58
C ALA A 33 26.54 6.99 -30.59
N LEU A 34 26.49 7.72 -29.46
CA LEU A 34 25.77 9.00 -29.33
C LEU A 34 26.38 10.11 -30.19
N THR A 35 27.69 10.10 -30.46
CA THR A 35 28.28 11.07 -31.42
C THR A 35 27.72 10.92 -32.84
N ILE A 36 27.21 9.73 -33.19
CA ILE A 36 26.65 9.42 -34.50
C ILE A 36 25.12 9.56 -34.51
N ALA A 37 24.46 9.23 -33.39
CA ALA A 37 23.02 9.28 -33.21
C ALA A 37 22.64 9.97 -31.89
N PRO A 38 22.70 11.32 -31.83
CA PRO A 38 22.51 12.08 -30.58
C PRO A 38 21.06 12.14 -30.09
N ASP A 39 20.09 11.72 -30.90
CA ASP A 39 18.65 11.73 -30.55
C ASP A 39 18.11 10.30 -30.35
N SER A 40 18.96 9.36 -29.94
CA SER A 40 18.54 7.97 -29.68
C SER A 40 18.27 7.73 -28.20
N GLY A 41 17.00 7.55 -27.83
CA GLY A 41 16.60 7.23 -26.45
C GLY A 41 17.20 5.91 -25.97
N VAL A 42 17.22 4.88 -26.82
CA VAL A 42 17.90 3.59 -26.53
C VAL A 42 19.36 3.74 -26.11
N LEU A 43 20.13 4.63 -26.73
CA LEU A 43 21.54 4.84 -26.39
C LEU A 43 21.68 5.55 -25.04
N TYR A 44 20.87 6.58 -24.79
CA TYR A 44 20.85 7.26 -23.50
C TYR A 44 20.41 6.34 -22.36
N ARG A 45 19.41 5.47 -22.59
CA ARG A 45 18.98 4.47 -21.60
C ARG A 45 20.10 3.47 -21.27
N GLY A 46 20.82 2.99 -22.28
CA GLY A 46 21.98 2.11 -22.10
C GLY A 46 23.08 2.79 -21.28
N LEU A 47 23.37 4.06 -21.57
CA LEU A 47 24.33 4.85 -20.81
C LEU A 47 23.87 5.06 -19.36
N ALA A 48 22.60 5.41 -19.14
CA ALA A 48 22.02 5.54 -17.80
C ALA A 48 22.14 4.25 -16.97
N LEU A 49 21.93 3.09 -17.59
CA LEU A 49 22.09 1.79 -16.94
C LEU A 49 23.54 1.57 -16.50
N VAL A 50 24.50 1.89 -17.37
CA VAL A 50 25.94 1.82 -17.07
C VAL A 50 26.32 2.78 -15.94
N GLU A 51 25.87 4.03 -15.98
CA GLU A 51 26.12 5.02 -14.93
C GLU A 51 25.56 4.57 -13.58
N ARG A 52 24.35 4.02 -13.56
CA ARG A 52 23.75 3.45 -12.35
C ARG A 52 24.60 2.32 -11.78
N ARG A 53 25.13 1.43 -12.62
CA ARG A 53 26.01 0.32 -12.20
C ARG A 53 27.37 0.82 -11.67
N LEU A 54 27.83 1.97 -12.15
CA LEU A 54 29.02 2.64 -11.65
C LEU A 54 28.78 3.45 -10.37
N GLY A 55 27.52 3.59 -9.92
CA GLY A 55 27.16 4.37 -8.74
C GLY A 55 26.98 5.87 -8.99
N GLU A 56 27.11 6.31 -10.24
CA GLU A 56 26.96 7.71 -10.66
C GLU A 56 25.47 8.05 -10.86
N LEU A 57 24.69 7.97 -9.77
CA LEU A 57 23.22 8.05 -9.82
C LEU A 57 22.69 9.37 -10.39
N GLY A 58 23.41 10.49 -10.19
CA GLY A 58 23.05 11.79 -10.77
C GLY A 58 23.13 11.79 -12.29
N LEU A 59 24.25 11.31 -12.85
CA LEU A 59 24.43 11.15 -14.30
C LEU A 59 23.45 10.13 -14.89
N ALA A 60 23.23 9.02 -14.17
CA ALA A 60 22.24 8.03 -14.57
C ALA A 60 20.84 8.64 -14.71
N LEU A 61 20.45 9.51 -13.77
CA LEU A 61 19.17 10.20 -13.78
C LEU A 61 19.07 11.17 -14.97
N GLU A 62 20.11 11.96 -15.24
CA GLU A 62 20.15 12.87 -16.40
C GLU A 62 19.98 12.10 -17.72
N TYR A 63 20.72 11.01 -17.90
CA TYR A 63 20.65 10.22 -19.13
C TYR A 63 19.32 9.49 -19.30
N VAL A 64 18.74 8.92 -18.23
CA VAL A 64 17.43 8.25 -18.36
C VAL A 64 16.30 9.25 -18.59
N MET A 65 16.38 10.45 -18.02
CA MET A 65 15.43 11.53 -18.32
C MET A 65 15.51 11.93 -19.79
N ARG A 66 16.73 12.10 -20.34
CA ARG A 66 16.90 12.38 -21.76
C ARG A 66 16.38 11.25 -22.64
N ALA A 67 16.56 10.00 -22.23
CA ALA A 67 16.01 8.84 -22.93
C ALA A 67 14.47 8.89 -22.97
N ASN A 68 13.83 9.16 -21.84
CA ASN A 68 12.37 9.23 -21.71
C ASN A 68 11.76 10.46 -22.39
N ASP A 69 12.51 11.57 -22.53
CA ASP A 69 12.09 12.72 -23.34
C ASP A 69 12.04 12.38 -24.84
N LEU A 70 12.96 11.54 -25.31
CA LEU A 70 13.06 11.10 -26.71
C LEU A 70 12.09 9.95 -27.03
N GLU A 71 11.89 9.04 -26.08
CA GLU A 71 11.05 7.83 -26.19
C GLU A 71 10.11 7.75 -24.97
N PRO A 72 9.04 8.57 -24.90
CA PRO A 72 8.17 8.68 -23.72
C PRO A 72 7.28 7.44 -23.47
N ASP A 73 7.17 6.56 -24.46
CA ASP A 73 6.47 5.28 -24.40
C ASP A 73 7.43 4.09 -24.17
N ASP A 74 8.70 4.34 -23.85
CA ASP A 74 9.62 3.28 -23.45
C ASP A 74 9.43 2.91 -21.97
N ALA A 75 8.61 1.87 -21.73
CA ALA A 75 8.38 1.34 -20.40
C ALA A 75 9.68 0.88 -19.70
N ALA A 76 10.72 0.47 -20.43
CA ALA A 76 11.99 0.07 -19.83
C ALA A 76 12.78 1.28 -19.30
N GLY A 77 12.81 2.40 -20.04
CA GLY A 77 13.40 3.66 -19.60
C GLY A 77 12.68 4.25 -18.38
N LEU A 78 11.35 4.20 -18.35
CA LEU A 78 10.56 4.61 -17.18
C LEU A 78 10.84 3.72 -15.96
N THR A 79 10.94 2.40 -16.13
CA THR A 79 11.35 1.48 -15.04
C THR A 79 12.75 1.80 -14.52
N LEU A 80 13.72 2.06 -15.42
CA LEU A 80 15.08 2.42 -15.01
C LEU A 80 15.12 3.75 -14.24
N GLN A 81 14.32 4.75 -14.64
CA GLN A 81 14.21 6.00 -13.90
C GLN A 81 13.64 5.78 -12.50
N GLY A 82 12.61 4.93 -12.36
CA GLY A 82 12.02 4.60 -11.06
C GLY A 82 13.01 3.93 -10.12
N ASP A 83 13.80 2.98 -10.64
CA ASP A 83 14.88 2.33 -9.90
C ASP A 83 15.94 3.34 -9.40
N ILE A 84 16.30 4.33 -10.23
CA ILE A 84 17.30 5.35 -9.88
C ILE A 84 16.75 6.27 -8.78
N HIS A 85 15.52 6.78 -8.96
CA HIS A 85 14.82 7.57 -7.95
C HIS A 85 14.73 6.85 -6.61
N GLU A 86 14.38 5.56 -6.64
CA GLU A 86 14.31 4.76 -5.43
C GLU A 86 15.68 4.63 -4.73
N THR A 87 16.76 4.44 -5.50
CA THR A 87 18.12 4.34 -4.96
C THR A 87 18.55 5.67 -4.32
N LEU A 88 18.09 6.79 -4.89
CA LEU A 88 18.28 8.14 -4.34
C LEU A 88 17.38 8.45 -3.14
N GLY A 89 16.41 7.59 -2.82
CA GLY A 89 15.43 7.80 -1.76
C GLY A 89 14.23 8.69 -2.16
N ASP A 90 14.15 9.12 -3.42
CA ASP A 90 13.01 9.85 -3.96
C ASP A 90 11.87 8.89 -4.30
N LEU A 91 11.12 8.49 -3.27
CA LEU A 91 10.01 7.56 -3.41
C LEU A 91 8.84 8.15 -4.21
N GLU A 92 8.65 9.48 -4.21
CA GLU A 92 7.58 10.14 -4.95
C GLU A 92 7.88 10.19 -6.45
N GLY A 93 9.13 10.54 -6.79
CA GLY A 93 9.64 10.44 -8.15
C GLY A 93 9.54 9.01 -8.69
N ALA A 94 9.92 8.01 -7.88
CA ALA A 94 9.82 6.60 -8.23
C ALA A 94 8.37 6.15 -8.47
N GLU A 95 7.41 6.51 -7.59
CA GLU A 95 5.99 6.19 -7.76
C GLU A 95 5.45 6.75 -9.09
N THR A 96 5.79 8.00 -9.39
CA THR A 96 5.32 8.69 -10.60
C THR A 96 5.71 7.93 -11.86
N VAL A 97 6.99 7.60 -12.00
CA VAL A 97 7.50 6.97 -13.23
C VAL A 97 7.17 5.47 -13.30
N PHE A 98 7.10 4.74 -12.18
CA PHE A 98 6.60 3.36 -12.18
C PHE A 98 5.12 3.29 -12.57
N SER A 99 4.30 4.25 -12.13
CA SER A 99 2.89 4.35 -12.54
C SER A 99 2.76 4.55 -14.05
N LEU A 100 3.62 5.38 -14.65
CA LEU A 100 3.68 5.54 -16.09
C LEU A 100 4.11 4.25 -16.79
N ALA A 101 5.15 3.57 -16.30
CA ALA A 101 5.64 2.32 -16.87
C ALA A 101 4.57 1.21 -16.89
N VAL A 102 3.81 1.07 -15.79
CA VAL A 102 2.68 0.12 -15.70
C VAL A 102 1.57 0.48 -16.68
N ARG A 103 1.28 1.78 -16.87
CA ARG A 103 0.24 2.21 -17.82
C ARG A 103 0.61 1.92 -19.27
N ILE A 104 1.90 2.05 -19.62
CA ILE A 104 2.39 1.75 -20.97
C ILE A 104 2.42 0.23 -21.21
N GLU A 105 3.01 -0.53 -20.29
CA GLU A 105 3.15 -1.97 -20.43
C GLU A 105 2.86 -2.68 -19.10
N PRO A 106 1.61 -3.11 -18.86
CA PRO A 106 1.22 -3.78 -17.64
C PRO A 106 1.85 -5.17 -17.55
N THR A 107 2.85 -5.34 -16.66
CA THR A 107 3.47 -6.63 -16.35
C THR A 107 3.53 -6.86 -14.85
N PRO A 108 3.55 -8.12 -14.37
CA PRO A 108 3.66 -8.43 -12.95
C PRO A 108 4.87 -7.77 -12.28
N ASP A 109 6.03 -7.77 -12.95
CA ASP A 109 7.26 -7.18 -12.40
C ASP A 109 7.16 -5.65 -12.23
N ARG A 110 6.58 -4.95 -13.21
CA ARG A 110 6.38 -3.49 -13.10
C ARG A 110 5.35 -3.14 -12.04
N GLN A 111 4.29 -3.94 -11.93
CA GLN A 111 3.31 -3.78 -10.87
C GLN A 111 3.94 -4.00 -9.48
N ALA A 112 4.78 -5.04 -9.34
CA ALA A 112 5.50 -5.30 -8.10
C ALA A 112 6.45 -4.15 -7.71
N ASN A 113 7.14 -3.51 -8.67
CA ASN A 113 7.96 -2.32 -8.41
C ASN A 113 7.12 -1.15 -7.90
N LEU A 114 5.98 -0.88 -8.54
CA LEU A 114 5.06 0.18 -8.12
C LEU A 114 4.51 -0.09 -6.71
N ASP A 115 4.05 -1.31 -6.44
CA ASP A 115 3.49 -1.68 -5.14
C ASP A 115 4.52 -1.61 -4.02
N ARG A 116 5.76 -2.00 -4.31
CA ARG A 116 6.88 -1.91 -3.37
C ARG A 116 7.19 -0.46 -2.99
N VAL A 117 7.26 0.46 -3.95
CA VAL A 117 7.46 1.89 -3.66
C VAL A 117 6.28 2.48 -2.93
N ARG A 118 5.04 2.16 -3.34
CA ARG A 118 3.82 2.61 -2.66
C ARG A 118 3.76 2.13 -1.21
N GLY A 119 4.18 0.90 -0.91
CA GLY A 119 4.25 0.41 0.46
C GLY A 119 5.22 1.22 1.33
N ARG A 120 6.42 1.51 0.80
CA ARG A 120 7.42 2.35 1.50
C ARG A 120 6.92 3.79 1.68
N LEU A 121 6.30 4.35 0.65
CA LEU A 121 5.82 5.72 0.64
C LEU A 121 4.57 5.89 1.51
N ALA A 122 3.70 4.88 1.56
CA ALA A 122 2.57 4.84 2.49
C ALA A 122 3.06 5.04 3.92
N ALA A 123 4.06 4.27 4.37
CA ALA A 123 4.61 4.40 5.73
C ALA A 123 5.18 5.80 6.05
N VAL A 124 5.73 6.50 5.04
CA VAL A 124 6.30 7.85 5.21
C VAL A 124 5.23 8.94 5.12
N ARG A 125 4.17 8.72 4.33
CA ARG A 125 3.04 9.66 4.14
C ARG A 125 2.03 9.64 5.28
N LEU A 126 2.12 8.68 6.22
CA LEU A 126 1.18 8.65 7.35
C LEU A 126 1.33 9.90 8.22
N PRO A 127 0.20 10.60 8.51
CA PRO A 127 0.19 11.77 9.38
C PRO A 127 0.83 11.48 10.74
N PRO A 128 1.42 12.49 11.40
CA PRO A 128 2.01 12.32 12.73
C PRO A 128 1.02 11.74 13.74
N GLU A 129 -0.28 12.03 13.60
CA GLU A 129 -1.37 11.49 14.41
C GLU A 129 -1.44 9.96 14.30
N TYR A 130 -1.42 9.41 13.07
CA TYR A 130 -1.40 7.97 12.86
C TYR A 130 -0.16 7.32 13.50
N ARG A 131 1.01 7.95 13.34
CA ARG A 131 2.27 7.43 13.87
C ARG A 131 2.33 7.47 15.41
N ALA A 132 1.48 8.26 16.06
CA ALA A 132 1.37 8.31 17.51
C ALA A 132 0.50 7.18 18.09
N ILE A 133 -0.38 6.56 17.29
CA ILE A 133 -1.33 5.52 17.71
C ILE A 133 -0.69 4.41 18.55
N PRO A 134 0.48 3.81 18.21
CA PRO A 134 1.08 2.76 19.03
C PRO A 134 1.33 3.16 20.50
N ASN A 135 1.39 4.45 20.81
CA ASN A 135 1.60 4.98 22.16
C ASN A 135 0.29 5.44 22.84
N SER A 136 -0.86 5.35 22.16
CA SER A 136 -2.17 5.76 22.70
C SER A 136 -2.71 4.73 23.70
N LEU A 137 -3.03 5.18 24.92
CA LEU A 137 -3.66 4.36 25.96
C LEU A 137 -5.15 4.10 25.70
N GLN A 138 -5.77 4.94 24.89
CA GLN A 138 -7.14 4.81 24.40
C GLN A 138 -7.17 5.39 23.00
N ILE A 139 -7.86 4.72 22.08
CA ILE A 139 -8.01 5.21 20.71
C ILE A 139 -9.37 5.85 20.46
N THR A 140 -9.39 6.78 19.51
CA THR A 140 -10.61 7.36 18.98
C THR A 140 -11.16 6.55 17.81
N ARG A 141 -12.42 6.83 17.41
CA ARG A 141 -13.03 6.25 16.20
C ARG A 141 -12.25 6.61 14.94
N ALA A 142 -11.70 7.82 14.86
CA ALA A 142 -10.87 8.23 13.73
C ALA A 142 -9.55 7.45 13.67
N GLU A 143 -8.90 7.23 14.81
CA GLU A 143 -7.68 6.41 14.86
C GLU A 143 -7.99 4.97 14.44
N LEU A 144 -9.08 4.37 14.93
CA LEU A 144 -9.50 3.04 14.49
C LEU A 144 -9.81 2.99 12.98
N ALA A 145 -10.54 3.98 12.46
CA ALA A 145 -10.82 4.10 11.04
C ALA A 145 -9.53 4.18 10.21
N ALA A 146 -8.56 4.95 10.69
CA ALA A 146 -7.27 5.07 10.04
C ALA A 146 -6.50 3.74 10.04
N ILE A 147 -6.45 3.02 11.18
CA ILE A 147 -5.79 1.70 11.26
C ILE A 147 -6.42 0.74 10.25
N VAL A 148 -7.75 0.65 10.22
CA VAL A 148 -8.48 -0.20 9.29
C VAL A 148 -8.25 0.22 7.83
N GLY A 149 -8.35 1.51 7.53
CA GLY A 149 -8.20 2.03 6.17
C GLY A 149 -6.77 1.91 5.63
N VAL A 150 -5.75 2.11 6.46
CA VAL A 150 -4.34 1.94 6.07
C VAL A 150 -4.02 0.47 5.79
N THR A 151 -4.46 -0.44 6.67
CA THR A 151 -4.09 -1.86 6.57
C THR A 151 -4.97 -2.62 5.60
N LEU A 152 -6.29 -2.39 5.61
CA LEU A 152 -7.27 -3.15 4.85
C LEU A 152 -7.84 -2.39 3.64
N GLY A 153 -7.36 -1.17 3.35
CA GLY A 153 -7.92 -0.31 2.30
C GLY A 153 -8.12 -1.00 0.95
N ARG A 154 -7.09 -1.70 0.46
CA ARG A 154 -7.19 -2.45 -0.82
C ARG A 154 -8.26 -3.54 -0.79
N PHE A 155 -8.40 -4.24 0.33
CA PHE A 155 -9.42 -5.27 0.51
C PHE A 155 -10.82 -4.66 0.52
N LEU A 156 -10.99 -3.51 1.19
CA LEU A 156 -12.25 -2.77 1.29
C LEU A 156 -12.67 -2.13 -0.03
N GLU A 157 -11.74 -1.48 -0.75
CA GLU A 157 -12.02 -0.88 -2.07
C GLU A 157 -12.47 -1.94 -3.09
N ALA A 158 -11.89 -3.14 -3.04
CA ALA A 158 -12.30 -4.25 -3.90
C ALA A 158 -13.73 -4.77 -3.61
N SER A 159 -14.41 -4.29 -2.55
CA SER A 159 -15.77 -4.75 -2.18
C SER A 159 -16.89 -4.11 -2.98
N GLY A 160 -16.63 -3.00 -3.68
CA GLY A 160 -17.56 -2.39 -4.63
C GLY A 160 -18.86 -1.86 -4.01
N GLN A 161 -18.86 -1.48 -2.73
CA GLN A 161 -19.97 -0.76 -2.12
C GLN A 161 -19.82 0.74 -2.42
N ASP A 162 -20.33 1.18 -3.58
CA ASP A 162 -20.36 2.59 -4.01
C ASP A 162 -21.57 3.34 -3.40
N GLU A 163 -21.88 3.13 -2.12
CA GLU A 163 -22.94 3.89 -1.47
C GLU A 163 -22.36 5.19 -0.92
N ALA A 164 -22.63 6.30 -1.60
CA ALA A 164 -22.13 7.62 -1.19
C ALA A 164 -22.65 7.99 0.21
N VAL A 165 -21.76 8.00 1.20
CA VAL A 165 -22.10 8.34 2.59
C VAL A 165 -21.86 9.82 2.87
N LEU A 166 -22.90 10.54 3.33
CA LEU A 166 -22.78 11.93 3.79
C LEU A 166 -22.25 11.98 5.22
N ILE A 167 -21.07 12.59 5.40
CA ILE A 167 -20.44 12.83 6.71
C ILE A 167 -20.11 14.32 6.86
N THR A 168 -20.65 14.96 7.91
CA THR A 168 -20.58 16.42 8.05
C THR A 168 -19.44 16.92 8.94
N ASP A 169 -18.92 16.10 9.84
CA ASP A 169 -17.99 16.49 10.91
C ASP A 169 -16.51 16.12 10.66
N THR A 170 -16.16 15.62 9.47
CA THR A 170 -14.82 15.04 9.22
C THR A 170 -14.04 15.67 8.07
N ARG A 171 -14.60 16.62 7.31
CA ARG A 171 -13.96 17.12 6.05
C ARG A 171 -12.54 17.66 6.23
N ALA A 172 -12.25 18.29 7.36
CA ALA A 172 -10.93 18.84 7.68
C ALA A 172 -10.12 17.95 8.63
N HIS A 173 -10.64 16.76 8.96
CA HIS A 173 -10.03 15.84 9.90
C HIS A 173 -8.88 15.07 9.24
N TRP A 174 -7.76 14.86 9.94
CA TRP A 174 -6.56 14.20 9.38
C TRP A 174 -6.85 12.80 8.85
N ALA A 175 -7.79 12.09 9.48
CA ALA A 175 -8.22 10.74 9.10
C ALA A 175 -9.35 10.71 8.04
N TYR A 176 -9.74 11.85 7.45
CA TYR A 176 -10.90 11.96 6.56
C TYR A 176 -10.94 10.88 5.46
N GLN A 177 -9.80 10.69 4.78
CA GLN A 177 -9.69 9.72 3.68
C GLN A 177 -10.02 8.28 4.13
N TRP A 178 -9.59 7.88 5.33
CA TRP A 178 -9.85 6.53 5.84
C TRP A 178 -11.24 6.40 6.45
N ILE A 179 -11.75 7.47 7.07
CA ILE A 179 -13.13 7.53 7.56
C ILE A 179 -14.10 7.30 6.41
N LEU A 180 -13.86 7.91 5.24
CA LEU A 180 -14.70 7.72 4.06
C LEU A 180 -14.71 6.25 3.63
N VAL A 181 -13.54 5.63 3.48
CA VAL A 181 -13.40 4.22 3.07
C VAL A 181 -14.14 3.26 4.02
N VAL A 182 -13.96 3.40 5.34
CA VAL A 182 -14.61 2.50 6.30
C VAL A 182 -16.12 2.73 6.41
N ALA A 183 -16.59 3.96 6.12
CA ALA A 183 -18.00 4.29 6.10
C ALA A 183 -18.70 3.75 4.85
N GLU A 184 -18.14 3.98 3.67
CA GLU A 184 -18.68 3.51 2.37
C GLU A 184 -18.66 1.98 2.26
N SER A 185 -17.65 1.33 2.83
CA SER A 185 -17.60 -0.14 2.92
C SER A 185 -18.51 -0.73 4.02
N GLY A 186 -19.19 0.11 4.79
CA GLY A 186 -20.08 -0.32 5.87
C GLY A 186 -19.37 -1.02 7.04
N ILE A 187 -18.06 -0.76 7.23
CA ILE A 187 -17.22 -1.32 8.30
C ILE A 187 -17.26 -0.46 9.58
N MET A 188 -17.60 0.82 9.45
CA MET A 188 -17.90 1.69 10.58
C MET A 188 -19.17 2.49 10.29
N GLU A 189 -20.08 2.53 11.24
CA GLU A 189 -21.36 3.23 11.09
C GLU A 189 -21.20 4.75 11.10
N VAL A 190 -22.07 5.43 10.36
CA VAL A 190 -22.30 6.87 10.45
C VAL A 190 -23.64 7.07 11.16
N PHE A 191 -23.65 7.96 12.16
CA PHE A 191 -24.81 8.14 13.03
C PHE A 191 -25.99 8.78 12.27
N PRO A 192 -27.24 8.63 12.77
CA PRO A 192 -28.43 9.18 12.11
C PRO A 192 -28.41 10.70 11.85
N ASN A 193 -27.55 11.44 12.54
CA ASN A 193 -27.34 12.88 12.35
C ASN A 193 -26.24 13.21 11.32
N HIS A 194 -25.83 12.24 10.49
CA HIS A 194 -24.76 12.37 9.49
C HIS A 194 -23.38 12.72 10.07
N THR A 195 -23.14 12.33 11.32
CA THR A 195 -21.83 12.49 11.97
C THR A 195 -21.11 11.16 12.10
N PHE A 196 -19.79 11.18 12.01
CA PHE A 196 -18.94 10.04 12.31
C PHE A 196 -18.46 10.05 13.77
N GLN A 197 -18.37 11.23 14.38
CA GLN A 197 -17.88 11.49 15.73
C GLN A 197 -16.44 10.97 15.92
N PRO A 198 -15.46 11.53 15.16
CA PRO A 198 -14.10 11.01 15.08
C PRO A 198 -13.40 10.90 16.44
N GLU A 199 -13.70 11.81 17.37
CA GLU A 199 -13.04 11.91 18.68
C GLU A 199 -13.62 10.97 19.74
N ASN A 200 -14.72 10.26 19.47
CA ASN A 200 -15.27 9.35 20.46
C ASN A 200 -14.31 8.19 20.71
N ILE A 201 -14.13 7.87 21.99
CA ILE A 201 -13.29 6.76 22.42
C ILE A 201 -13.94 5.44 22.03
N VAL A 202 -13.12 4.52 21.52
CA VAL A 202 -13.53 3.16 21.20
C VAL A 202 -13.29 2.25 22.40
N ASP A 203 -14.35 1.57 22.81
CA ASP A 203 -14.28 0.46 23.75
C ASP A 203 -14.11 -0.88 23.03
N ARG A 204 -13.80 -1.93 23.79
CA ARG A 204 -13.54 -3.28 23.27
C ARG A 204 -14.75 -3.85 22.53
N GLY A 205 -15.97 -3.47 22.93
CA GLY A 205 -17.22 -3.80 22.23
C GLY A 205 -17.32 -3.13 20.85
N GLY A 206 -16.94 -1.86 20.76
CA GLY A 206 -16.84 -1.12 19.50
C GLY A 206 -15.78 -1.71 18.56
N LEU A 207 -14.60 -2.05 19.08
CA LEU A 207 -13.58 -2.76 18.29
C LEU A 207 -14.10 -4.12 17.79
N ALA A 208 -14.77 -4.89 18.65
CA ALA A 208 -15.38 -6.17 18.26
C ALA A 208 -16.41 -6.00 17.15
N GLN A 209 -17.20 -4.92 17.18
CA GLN A 209 -18.18 -4.62 16.15
C GLN A 209 -17.51 -4.40 14.79
N VAL A 210 -16.46 -3.58 14.73
CA VAL A 210 -15.66 -3.34 13.51
C VAL A 210 -15.03 -4.64 13.01
N VAL A 211 -14.38 -5.41 13.89
CA VAL A 211 -13.80 -6.72 13.59
C VAL A 211 -14.86 -7.66 12.99
N SER A 212 -16.07 -7.68 13.58
CA SER A 212 -17.14 -8.54 13.11
C SER A 212 -17.65 -8.18 11.71
N GLN A 213 -17.65 -6.90 11.35
CA GLN A 213 -18.06 -6.43 10.03
C GLN A 213 -17.01 -6.85 8.98
N VAL A 214 -15.73 -6.69 9.28
CA VAL A 214 -14.64 -7.15 8.40
C VAL A 214 -14.70 -8.68 8.22
N LEU A 215 -14.85 -9.45 9.30
CA LEU A 215 -14.98 -10.92 9.23
C LEU A 215 -16.21 -11.39 8.44
N THR A 216 -17.30 -10.61 8.47
CA THR A 216 -18.49 -10.88 7.66
C THR A 216 -18.21 -10.62 6.18
N LEU A 217 -17.50 -9.54 5.87
CA LEU A 217 -17.06 -9.24 4.50
C LEU A 217 -16.10 -10.32 3.98
N ILE A 218 -15.12 -10.77 4.77
CA ILE A 218 -14.24 -11.90 4.42
C ILE A 218 -15.07 -13.15 4.12
N ALA A 219 -15.99 -13.51 5.01
CA ALA A 219 -16.83 -14.70 4.85
C ALA A 219 -17.75 -14.63 3.61
N SER A 220 -18.10 -13.43 3.14
CA SER A 220 -18.86 -13.28 1.89
C SER A 220 -18.05 -13.64 0.64
N ARG A 221 -16.73 -13.50 0.70
CA ARG A 221 -15.80 -13.84 -0.38
C ARG A 221 -15.24 -15.26 -0.25
N ASP A 222 -14.99 -15.71 0.98
CA ASP A 222 -14.59 -17.08 1.30
C ASP A 222 -15.51 -17.68 2.39
N PRO A 223 -16.64 -18.29 1.99
CA PRO A 223 -17.58 -18.92 2.92
C PRO A 223 -16.98 -20.09 3.70
N VAL A 224 -15.94 -20.76 3.17
CA VAL A 224 -15.34 -21.94 3.81
C VAL A 224 -14.54 -21.52 5.03
N SER A 225 -13.70 -20.49 4.89
CA SER A 225 -13.01 -19.92 6.05
C SER A 225 -14.01 -19.23 6.99
N GLY A 226 -14.98 -18.50 6.44
CA GLY A 226 -16.04 -17.83 7.18
C GLY A 226 -16.80 -18.71 8.17
N ALA A 227 -17.11 -19.95 7.78
CA ALA A 227 -17.84 -20.90 8.62
C ALA A 227 -17.15 -21.18 9.97
N LYS A 228 -15.81 -21.05 10.04
CA LYS A 228 -15.02 -21.32 11.24
C LYS A 228 -15.38 -20.42 12.41
N TRP A 229 -15.74 -19.16 12.15
CA TRP A 229 -16.07 -18.19 13.20
C TRP A 229 -17.56 -17.81 13.23
N GLN A 230 -18.31 -17.94 12.13
CA GLN A 230 -19.73 -17.57 12.10
C GLN A 230 -20.63 -18.50 12.94
N ALA A 231 -20.28 -19.78 13.04
CA ALA A 231 -21.07 -20.79 13.77
C ALA A 231 -20.74 -20.83 15.28
N VAL A 232 -19.59 -20.31 15.68
CA VAL A 232 -19.10 -20.41 17.07
C VAL A 232 -19.86 -19.43 17.97
N ARG A 233 -20.12 -19.89 19.20
CA ARG A 233 -20.75 -19.11 20.28
C ARG A 233 -19.89 -19.24 21.53
N GLU A 234 -18.95 -18.32 21.67
CA GLU A 234 -18.04 -18.24 22.81
C GLU A 234 -18.80 -17.88 24.09
N GLN A 235 -18.43 -18.49 25.20
CA GLN A 235 -19.01 -18.15 26.50
C GLN A 235 -18.15 -17.10 27.18
N PHE A 236 -18.77 -16.04 27.69
CA PHE A 236 -18.08 -15.00 28.45
C PHE A 236 -18.67 -14.92 29.86
N ALA A 237 -17.81 -14.69 30.85
CA ALA A 237 -18.24 -14.57 32.24
C ALA A 237 -19.00 -13.25 32.52
N ASP A 238 -18.80 -12.23 31.67
CA ASP A 238 -19.28 -10.86 31.88
C ASP A 238 -20.24 -10.34 30.80
N ILE A 239 -20.57 -11.15 29.78
CA ILE A 239 -21.53 -10.78 28.72
C ILE A 239 -22.68 -11.80 28.66
N ASN A 240 -23.91 -11.30 28.69
CA ASN A 240 -25.11 -12.09 28.40
C ASN A 240 -25.25 -12.37 26.89
N SER A 241 -25.66 -13.58 26.50
CA SER A 241 -25.86 -13.97 25.10
C SER A 241 -26.89 -13.14 24.33
N GLN A 242 -27.79 -12.42 25.02
CA GLN A 242 -28.76 -11.50 24.43
C GLN A 242 -28.22 -10.07 24.25
N HIS A 243 -27.01 -9.77 24.73
CA HIS A 243 -26.41 -8.46 24.56
C HIS A 243 -26.14 -8.16 23.08
N LEU A 244 -26.41 -6.93 22.63
CA LEU A 244 -26.31 -6.55 21.22
C LEU A 244 -24.92 -6.85 20.60
N GLN A 245 -23.87 -6.62 21.38
CA GLN A 245 -22.47 -6.84 20.96
C GLN A 245 -21.96 -8.27 21.24
N TYR A 246 -22.76 -9.17 21.82
CA TYR A 246 -22.31 -10.53 22.15
C TYR A 246 -21.86 -11.30 20.91
N ARG A 247 -22.62 -11.19 19.81
CA ARG A 247 -22.27 -11.86 18.55
C ARG A 247 -20.94 -11.38 17.99
N ALA A 248 -20.71 -10.06 18.03
CA ALA A 248 -19.48 -9.46 17.54
C ALA A 248 -18.27 -9.91 18.36
N ALA A 249 -18.38 -9.86 19.69
CA ALA A 249 -17.35 -10.35 20.62
C ALA A 249 -17.03 -11.84 20.39
N SER A 250 -18.07 -12.69 20.31
CA SER A 250 -17.90 -14.12 20.05
C SER A 250 -17.21 -14.40 18.73
N MET A 251 -17.56 -13.69 17.67
CA MET A 251 -16.97 -13.92 16.35
C MET A 251 -15.52 -13.44 16.29
N ALA A 252 -15.21 -12.31 16.92
CA ALA A 252 -13.85 -11.79 17.01
C ALA A 252 -12.90 -12.73 17.78
N VAL A 253 -13.40 -13.35 18.86
CA VAL A 253 -12.63 -14.33 19.64
C VAL A 253 -12.50 -15.65 18.89
N ALA A 254 -13.58 -16.15 18.29
CA ALA A 254 -13.56 -17.39 17.52
C ALA A 254 -12.62 -17.33 16.30
N ALA A 255 -12.49 -16.15 15.68
CA ALA A 255 -11.55 -15.91 14.59
C ALA A 255 -10.09 -15.70 15.05
N GLY A 256 -9.84 -15.66 16.37
CA GLY A 256 -8.51 -15.41 16.94
C GLY A 256 -8.03 -13.96 16.80
N VAL A 257 -8.93 -13.02 16.46
CA VAL A 257 -8.59 -11.60 16.26
C VAL A 257 -8.52 -10.85 17.60
N LEU A 258 -9.43 -11.16 18.52
CA LEU A 258 -9.43 -10.63 19.88
C LEU A 258 -9.29 -11.76 20.90
N SER A 259 -8.74 -11.45 22.06
CA SER A 259 -8.59 -12.38 23.18
C SER A 259 -9.45 -11.99 24.37
N VAL A 260 -9.83 -13.00 25.16
CA VAL A 260 -10.47 -12.81 26.47
C VAL A 260 -9.44 -12.41 27.52
N LEU A 261 -9.90 -11.64 28.49
CA LEU A 261 -9.18 -11.22 29.68
C LEU A 261 -9.23 -12.31 30.75
N GLU A 262 -8.50 -12.07 31.85
CA GLU A 262 -8.51 -12.93 33.02
C GLU A 262 -9.94 -13.21 33.53
N GLY A 263 -10.19 -14.47 33.87
CA GLY A 263 -11.50 -14.96 34.31
C GLY A 263 -12.50 -15.17 33.18
N ASN A 264 -12.03 -15.36 31.94
CA ASN A 264 -12.87 -15.55 30.75
C ASN A 264 -13.85 -14.38 30.51
N ARG A 265 -13.36 -13.17 30.78
CA ARG A 265 -14.11 -11.93 30.59
C ARG A 265 -13.75 -11.31 29.25
N PHE A 266 -14.71 -10.73 28.55
CA PHE A 266 -14.40 -9.99 27.33
C PHE A 266 -14.11 -8.52 27.63
N GLY A 267 -14.86 -7.89 28.53
CA GLY A 267 -14.67 -6.48 28.93
C GLY A 267 -15.15 -5.49 27.88
N LEU A 268 -16.45 -5.52 27.52
CA LEU A 268 -17.02 -4.67 26.45
C LEU A 268 -16.68 -3.19 26.59
N THR A 269 -16.77 -2.65 27.81
CA THR A 269 -16.57 -1.23 28.09
C THR A 269 -15.11 -0.85 28.35
N ASN A 270 -14.18 -1.82 28.26
CA ASN A 270 -12.76 -1.52 28.45
C ASN A 270 -12.26 -0.69 27.28
N THR A 271 -11.49 0.36 27.56
CA THR A 271 -10.85 1.16 26.52
C THR A 271 -9.84 0.33 25.73
N VAL A 272 -9.73 0.62 24.43
CA VAL A 272 -8.81 -0.06 23.53
C VAL A 272 -7.54 0.77 23.37
N THR A 273 -6.39 0.17 23.66
CA THR A 273 -5.08 0.80 23.39
C THR A 273 -4.75 0.76 21.90
N GLY A 274 -3.86 1.64 21.43
CA GLY A 274 -3.44 1.62 20.03
C GLY A 274 -2.74 0.33 19.60
N LEU A 275 -1.91 -0.25 20.47
CA LEU A 275 -1.27 -1.55 20.21
C LEU A 275 -2.30 -2.67 20.07
N GLU A 276 -3.34 -2.67 20.90
CA GLU A 276 -4.41 -3.67 20.81
C GLU A 276 -5.16 -3.58 19.48
N ALA A 277 -5.55 -2.38 19.06
CA ALA A 277 -6.24 -2.19 17.79
C ALA A 277 -5.36 -2.53 16.58
N LEU A 278 -4.10 -2.11 16.59
CA LEU A 278 -3.13 -2.46 15.55
C LEU A 278 -2.97 -3.97 15.43
N ALA A 279 -2.78 -4.68 16.56
CA ALA A 279 -2.66 -6.14 16.57
C ALA A 279 -3.93 -6.82 16.04
N ALA A 280 -5.12 -6.34 16.42
CA ALA A 280 -6.38 -6.89 15.94
C ALA A 280 -6.53 -6.73 14.41
N VAL A 281 -6.23 -5.54 13.87
CA VAL A 281 -6.35 -5.28 12.43
C VAL A 281 -5.26 -6.02 11.63
N GLU A 282 -4.05 -6.19 12.17
CA GLU A 282 -3.02 -7.03 11.56
C GLU A 282 -3.44 -8.50 11.46
N GLN A 283 -4.13 -9.03 12.48
CA GLN A 283 -4.69 -10.40 12.38
C GLN A 283 -5.77 -10.48 11.31
N LEU A 284 -6.61 -9.45 11.16
CA LEU A 284 -7.60 -9.40 10.08
C LEU A 284 -6.92 -9.41 8.71
N GLU A 285 -5.84 -8.64 8.51
CA GLU A 285 -5.09 -8.61 7.25
C GLU A 285 -4.62 -10.01 6.83
N ARG A 286 -4.08 -10.78 7.79
CA ARG A 286 -3.66 -12.17 7.54
C ARG A 286 -4.81 -13.06 7.09
N LEU A 287 -6.04 -12.82 7.57
CA LEU A 287 -7.24 -13.54 7.16
C LEU A 287 -7.79 -13.08 5.80
N THR A 288 -7.36 -11.91 5.29
CA THR A 288 -7.72 -11.45 3.93
C THR A 288 -6.78 -11.97 2.85
N SER A 289 -5.61 -12.50 3.24
CA SER A 289 -4.63 -13.06 2.31
C SER A 289 -4.99 -14.51 1.94
N PRO A 290 -4.97 -14.88 0.65
CA PRO A 290 -5.36 -16.21 0.18
C PRO A 290 -4.41 -17.34 0.60
#